data_AF-A0A077ZK48-F1
#
_entry.id   AF-A0A077ZK48-F1
#
_cell.length_a   1.000
_cell.length_b   1.000
_cell.length_c   1.000
_cell.angle_alpha   90.00
_cell.angle_beta   90.00
_cell.angle_gamma   90.00
#
_symmetry.space_group_name_H-M   'P 1'
#
loop_
_entity.id
_entity.type
_entity.pdbx_description
1 polymer ?
#
loop_
_entity_poly.entity_id
_entity_poly.type
_entity_poly.pdbx_seq_one_letter_code
_entity_poly.pdbx_strand_id
1 'polypeptide(L)'
;MQAKSFNDRNLHQAVFCSNLKQLVEVVLTCVSVPSVTGLLKVFLDRDGVPLIVDVVANNGATWIKVISGRQNLLAQAEQFLETADSNVHRFKRPVIVFRFCHGAAEPLARRLLKLGVQVQASLVDLPVRYTYDKEEEEYVDDNEGLENQEVSLWNWESYVEFESSIEKEKSLTINLDLSTMMTYVSDMCFGGSNYVYDEPLINMQAEWERKNSVLFVLPHHKRCVSAPRKLICCQTAVDSFMKILKDVGGPEEQLRAKNLLSRIEVVEDCVSERAKKLTLSSKIKPRTIVMRYSFLPAQINSTKTQVRILITSR
;
A
#
# COMPACT_ATOMS: atom_id res chain seq x y z
N MET A 1 -43.14 -38.71 -25.47
CA MET A 1 -42.11 -39.06 -24.46
C MET A 1 -42.03 -37.91 -23.47
N GLN A 2 -42.46 -38.14 -22.23
CA GLN A 2 -42.71 -37.10 -21.22
C GLN A 2 -41.41 -36.54 -20.64
N ALA A 3 -41.23 -35.23 -20.72
CA ALA A 3 -40.20 -34.49 -20.00
C ALA A 3 -40.61 -34.37 -18.52
N LYS A 4 -39.76 -34.88 -17.62
CA LYS A 4 -39.92 -34.72 -16.16
C LYS A 4 -39.88 -33.23 -15.81
N SER A 5 -40.95 -32.72 -15.22
CA SER A 5 -41.02 -31.38 -14.65
C SER A 5 -39.98 -31.25 -13.53
N PHE A 6 -38.99 -30.39 -13.73
CA PHE A 6 -37.99 -30.05 -12.72
C PHE A 6 -38.67 -29.20 -11.63
N ASN A 7 -38.53 -29.65 -10.39
CA ASN A 7 -39.31 -29.21 -9.23
C ASN A 7 -38.82 -27.82 -8.75
N ASP A 8 -39.64 -26.77 -8.91
CA ASP A 8 -39.38 -25.37 -8.50
C ASP A 8 -38.99 -25.21 -7.02
N ARG A 9 -39.33 -26.19 -6.18
CA ARG A 9 -39.05 -26.16 -4.73
C ARG A 9 -37.56 -26.26 -4.38
N ASN A 10 -36.74 -26.85 -5.25
CA ASN A 10 -35.29 -26.98 -5.00
C ASN A 10 -34.51 -25.69 -5.34
N LEU A 11 -35.00 -24.89 -6.29
CA LEU A 11 -34.37 -23.61 -6.67
C LEU A 11 -34.54 -22.57 -5.57
N HIS A 12 -35.74 -22.47 -4.98
CA HIS A 12 -35.98 -21.54 -3.87
C HIS A 12 -35.09 -21.84 -2.67
N GLN A 13 -34.87 -23.11 -2.33
CA GLN A 13 -34.03 -23.50 -1.19
C GLN A 13 -32.52 -23.35 -1.48
N ALA A 14 -32.10 -23.53 -2.73
CA ALA A 14 -30.73 -23.26 -3.16
C ALA A 14 -30.40 -21.75 -3.20
N VAL A 15 -31.36 -20.88 -3.51
CA VAL A 15 -31.20 -19.41 -3.50
C VAL A 15 -31.10 -18.85 -2.07
N PHE A 16 -31.61 -19.56 -1.06
CA PHE A 16 -31.46 -19.19 0.36
C PHE A 16 -30.20 -19.76 1.04
N CYS A 17 -29.25 -20.31 0.28
CA CYS A 17 -27.96 -20.72 0.84
C CYS A 17 -27.24 -19.51 1.45
N SER A 18 -26.76 -19.64 2.69
CA SER A 18 -26.00 -18.60 3.43
C SER A 18 -24.84 -18.03 2.61
N ASN A 19 -24.26 -18.85 1.72
CA ASN A 19 -23.17 -18.47 0.83
C ASN A 19 -23.61 -17.41 -0.20
N LEU A 20 -24.84 -17.48 -0.71
CA LEU A 20 -25.32 -16.50 -1.69
C LEU A 20 -25.52 -15.13 -1.02
N LYS A 21 -26.06 -15.12 0.21
CA LYS A 21 -26.17 -13.89 1.02
C LYS A 21 -24.79 -13.26 1.23
N GLN A 22 -23.81 -14.06 1.63
CA GLN A 22 -22.44 -13.56 1.81
C GLN A 22 -21.85 -13.02 0.51
N LEU A 23 -22.03 -13.70 -0.62
CA LEU A 23 -21.56 -13.23 -1.93
C LEU A 23 -22.24 -11.92 -2.36
N VAL A 24 -23.55 -11.78 -2.11
CA VAL A 24 -24.26 -10.52 -2.35
C VAL A 24 -23.63 -9.39 -1.54
N GLU A 25 -23.34 -9.62 -0.26
CA GLU A 25 -22.70 -8.63 0.59
C GLU A 25 -21.28 -8.27 0.13
N VAL A 26 -20.51 -9.24 -0.38
CA VAL A 26 -19.20 -8.99 -1.02
C VAL A 26 -19.34 -8.09 -2.26
N VAL A 27 -20.34 -8.35 -3.10
CA VAL A 27 -20.60 -7.52 -4.29
C VAL A 27 -21.05 -6.12 -3.91
N LEU A 28 -21.97 -5.98 -2.96
CA LEU A 28 -22.42 -4.67 -2.44
C LEU A 28 -21.25 -3.88 -1.84
N THR A 29 -20.35 -4.56 -1.14
CA THR A 29 -19.12 -3.97 -0.63
C THR A 29 -18.27 -3.41 -1.77
N CYS A 30 -18.08 -4.16 -2.85
CA CYS A 30 -17.28 -3.70 -3.99
C CYS A 30 -17.84 -2.45 -4.67
N VAL A 31 -19.17 -2.34 -4.77
CA VAL A 31 -19.82 -1.16 -5.35
C VAL A 31 -19.64 0.07 -4.45
N SER A 32 -19.53 -0.14 -3.14
CA SER A 32 -19.44 0.94 -2.15
C SER A 32 -18.02 1.48 -1.90
N VAL A 33 -16.98 0.84 -2.44
CA VAL A 33 -15.57 1.16 -2.11
C VAL A 33 -14.80 1.57 -3.37
N PRO A 34 -13.98 2.64 -3.32
CA PRO A 34 -13.23 3.08 -4.49
C PRO A 34 -12.08 2.13 -4.88
N SER A 35 -11.76 2.12 -6.17
CA SER A 35 -10.56 1.48 -6.73
C SER A 35 -10.36 0.01 -6.32
N VAL A 36 -11.41 -0.80 -6.45
CA VAL A 36 -11.34 -2.25 -6.23
C VAL A 36 -10.41 -2.89 -7.26
N THR A 37 -9.45 -3.68 -6.77
CA THR A 37 -8.41 -4.35 -7.57
C THR A 37 -8.45 -5.88 -7.45
N GLY A 38 -9.28 -6.42 -6.55
CA GLY A 38 -9.40 -7.86 -6.37
C GLY A 38 -10.67 -8.23 -5.61
N LEU A 39 -11.22 -9.38 -5.99
CA LEU A 39 -12.39 -10.02 -5.40
C LEU A 39 -12.02 -11.46 -5.04
N LEU A 40 -12.35 -11.89 -3.83
CA LEU A 40 -12.04 -13.24 -3.30
C LEU A 40 -10.59 -13.64 -3.57
N LYS A 41 -9.67 -12.70 -3.34
CA LYS A 41 -8.27 -12.85 -3.70
C LYS A 41 -7.51 -13.63 -2.65
N VAL A 42 -6.75 -14.63 -3.08
CA VAL A 42 -5.91 -15.45 -2.20
C VAL A 42 -4.56 -14.76 -1.98
N PHE A 43 -4.16 -14.67 -0.72
CA PHE A 43 -2.82 -14.29 -0.28
C PHE A 43 -2.22 -15.45 0.52
N LEU A 44 -0.89 -15.53 0.55
CA LEU A 44 -0.17 -16.55 1.32
C LEU A 44 0.56 -15.88 2.47
N ASP A 45 0.48 -16.42 3.68
CA ASP A 45 1.31 -15.96 4.79
C ASP A 45 2.79 -16.40 4.64
N ARG A 46 3.58 -16.30 5.71
CA ARG A 46 5.01 -16.68 5.70
C ARG A 46 5.22 -18.18 5.53
N ASP A 47 4.27 -18.97 6.03
CA ASP A 47 4.32 -20.44 6.05
C ASP A 47 3.62 -21.05 4.82
N GLY A 48 3.04 -20.20 3.96
CA GLY A 48 2.35 -20.61 2.74
C GLY A 48 0.88 -20.94 2.94
N VAL A 49 0.30 -20.63 4.10
CA VAL A 49 -1.12 -20.85 4.38
C VAL A 49 -1.95 -19.84 3.59
N PRO A 50 -2.96 -20.30 2.83
CA PRO A 50 -3.80 -19.41 2.05
C PRO A 50 -4.82 -18.68 2.92
N LEU A 51 -4.92 -17.36 2.71
CA LEU A 51 -5.97 -16.49 3.24
C LEU A 51 -6.78 -15.90 2.09
N ILE A 52 -8.10 -16.02 2.15
CA ILE A 52 -9.00 -15.42 1.16
C ILE A 52 -9.50 -14.07 1.68
N VAL A 53 -9.15 -13.01 0.95
CA VAL A 53 -9.63 -11.66 1.19
C VAL A 53 -10.82 -11.39 0.27
N ASP A 54 -11.96 -10.99 0.84
CA ASP A 54 -13.20 -10.86 0.08
C ASP A 54 -13.14 -9.70 -0.93
N VAL A 55 -12.65 -8.53 -0.50
CA VAL A 55 -12.43 -7.37 -1.38
C VAL A 55 -11.08 -6.74 -1.12
N VAL A 56 -10.35 -6.43 -2.19
CA VAL A 56 -9.09 -5.68 -2.16
C VAL A 56 -9.31 -4.33 -2.84
N ALA A 57 -9.22 -3.25 -2.07
CA ALA A 57 -9.58 -1.90 -2.49
C ALA A 57 -8.43 -0.91 -2.33
N ASN A 58 -8.69 0.36 -2.67
CA ASN A 58 -7.70 1.45 -2.59
C ASN A 58 -6.39 1.08 -3.30
N ASN A 59 -6.51 0.55 -4.53
CA ASN A 59 -5.38 0.09 -5.36
C ASN A 59 -4.54 -1.05 -4.76
N GLY A 60 -5.05 -1.76 -3.74
CA GLY A 60 -4.34 -2.84 -3.04
C GLY A 60 -3.96 -2.52 -1.60
N ALA A 61 -4.19 -1.29 -1.15
CA ALA A 61 -3.82 -0.82 0.18
C ALA A 61 -4.83 -1.17 1.28
N THR A 62 -6.02 -1.65 0.93
CA THR A 62 -7.05 -2.03 1.91
C THR A 62 -7.61 -3.40 1.59
N TRP A 63 -7.70 -4.25 2.61
CA TRP A 63 -8.29 -5.58 2.56
C TRP A 63 -9.56 -5.58 3.39
N ILE A 64 -10.65 -6.06 2.82
CA ILE A 64 -11.96 -6.06 3.45
C ILE A 64 -12.45 -7.50 3.59
N LYS A 65 -12.82 -7.86 4.82
CA LYS A 65 -13.52 -9.10 5.14
C LYS A 65 -14.98 -8.78 5.43
N VAL A 66 -15.88 -9.46 4.74
CA VAL A 66 -17.32 -9.32 4.94
C VAL A 66 -17.77 -10.34 5.98
N ILE A 67 -18.38 -9.85 7.05
CA ILE A 67 -18.80 -10.60 8.22
C ILE A 67 -20.32 -10.69 8.26
N SER A 68 -20.84 -11.91 8.08
CA SER A 68 -22.27 -12.23 8.14
C SER A 68 -22.63 -13.24 9.25
N GLY A 69 -21.66 -13.63 10.09
CA GLY A 69 -21.80 -14.69 11.09
C GLY A 69 -20.83 -14.53 12.27
N ARG A 70 -20.89 -15.46 13.24
CA ARG A 70 -20.37 -15.27 14.60
C ARG A 70 -19.12 -16.09 14.99
N GLN A 71 -18.42 -16.76 14.09
CA GLN A 71 -17.35 -17.68 14.53
C GLN A 71 -15.94 -17.09 14.44
N ASN A 72 -15.24 -17.12 15.58
CA ASN A 72 -13.82 -16.87 15.83
C ASN A 72 -13.23 -15.63 15.13
N LEU A 73 -13.92 -14.50 15.26
CA LEU A 73 -13.55 -13.26 14.55
C LEU A 73 -12.20 -12.68 15.01
N LEU A 74 -11.80 -12.92 16.26
CA LEU A 74 -10.52 -12.46 16.78
C LEU A 74 -9.35 -13.28 16.21
N ALA A 75 -9.47 -14.61 16.19
CA ALA A 75 -8.49 -15.47 15.52
C ALA A 75 -8.40 -15.18 14.01
N GLN A 76 -9.55 -14.92 13.37
CA GLN A 76 -9.56 -14.50 11.96
C GLN A 76 -8.87 -13.14 11.77
N ALA A 77 -9.08 -12.18 12.68
CA ALA A 77 -8.38 -10.91 12.66
C ALA A 77 -6.87 -11.12 12.71
N GLU A 78 -6.36 -11.86 13.70
CA GLU A 78 -4.94 -12.19 13.84
C GLU A 78 -4.34 -12.80 12.56
N GLN A 79 -5.02 -13.78 11.96
CA GLN A 79 -4.59 -14.39 10.71
C GLN A 79 -4.49 -13.36 9.55
N PHE A 80 -5.45 -12.43 9.47
CA PHE A 80 -5.41 -11.32 8.51
C PHE A 80 -4.21 -10.40 8.77
N LEU A 81 -3.92 -10.08 10.03
CA LEU A 81 -2.79 -9.23 10.42
C LEU A 81 -1.45 -9.87 10.01
N GLU A 82 -1.25 -11.15 10.36
CA GLU A 82 -0.03 -11.91 10.07
C GLU A 82 0.20 -12.09 8.55
N THR A 83 -0.87 -12.40 7.82
CA THR A 83 -0.81 -12.52 6.36
C THR A 83 -0.48 -11.18 5.72
N ALA A 84 -1.08 -10.09 6.20
CA ALA A 84 -0.83 -8.74 5.69
C ALA A 84 0.61 -8.28 5.93
N ASP A 85 1.22 -8.65 7.06
CA ASP A 85 2.63 -8.35 7.36
C ASP A 85 3.59 -9.00 6.35
N SER A 86 3.15 -10.07 5.70
CA SER A 86 3.93 -10.83 4.70
C SER A 86 3.64 -10.39 3.26
N ASN A 87 2.55 -9.64 3.06
CA ASN A 87 2.03 -9.19 1.77
C ASN A 87 1.92 -7.67 1.72
N VAL A 88 3.03 -6.99 2.01
CA VAL A 88 3.09 -5.52 1.98
C VAL A 88 2.74 -4.95 0.60
N HIS A 89 1.82 -4.01 0.58
CA HIS A 89 1.45 -3.23 -0.59
C HIS A 89 2.15 -1.88 -0.55
N ARG A 90 2.95 -1.57 -1.58
CA ARG A 90 3.77 -0.33 -1.62
C ARG A 90 4.56 -0.10 -0.33
N PHE A 91 5.19 -1.17 0.17
CA PHE A 91 5.99 -1.21 1.40
C PHE A 91 5.21 -0.92 2.70
N LYS A 92 3.89 -0.78 2.62
CA LYS A 92 3.00 -0.66 3.77
C LYS A 92 2.19 -1.94 3.90
N ARG A 93 1.95 -2.35 5.13
CA ARG A 93 0.96 -3.38 5.40
C ARG A 93 -0.43 -2.85 4.97
N PRO A 94 -1.24 -3.63 4.25
CA PRO A 94 -2.61 -3.25 3.95
C PRO A 94 -3.44 -2.99 5.21
N VAL A 95 -4.34 -2.00 5.15
CA VAL A 95 -5.34 -1.77 6.20
C VAL A 95 -6.35 -2.89 6.16
N ILE A 96 -6.62 -3.52 7.30
CA ILE A 96 -7.62 -4.57 7.41
C ILE A 96 -8.92 -3.98 7.92
N VAL A 97 -10.01 -4.19 7.19
CA VAL A 97 -11.34 -3.73 7.55
C VAL A 97 -12.30 -4.91 7.64
N PHE A 98 -12.94 -5.08 8.79
CA PHE A 98 -14.02 -6.04 8.98
C PHE A 98 -15.35 -5.30 8.82
N ARG A 99 -16.10 -5.68 7.78
CA ARG A 99 -17.42 -5.12 7.46
C ARG A 99 -18.52 -6.03 7.97
N PHE A 100 -19.29 -5.57 8.95
CA PHE A 100 -20.40 -6.32 9.51
C PHE A 100 -21.71 -5.97 8.80
N CYS A 101 -22.33 -6.95 8.17
CA CYS A 101 -23.58 -6.77 7.41
C CYS A 101 -24.83 -6.62 8.30
N HIS A 102 -24.76 -7.12 9.54
CA HIS A 102 -25.88 -7.15 10.47
C HIS A 102 -25.58 -6.42 11.79
N GLY A 103 -24.60 -5.52 11.72
CA GLY A 103 -24.09 -4.78 12.87
C GLY A 103 -23.06 -5.55 13.69
N ALA A 104 -22.37 -4.82 14.56
CA ALA A 104 -21.36 -5.34 15.46
C ALA A 104 -21.71 -4.98 16.90
N ALA A 105 -21.52 -5.92 17.80
CA ALA A 105 -21.58 -5.65 19.23
C ALA A 105 -20.39 -4.75 19.61
N GLU A 106 -20.65 -3.71 20.40
CA GLU A 106 -19.62 -2.74 20.77
C GLU A 106 -18.38 -3.37 21.44
N PRO A 107 -18.50 -4.33 22.39
CA PRO A 107 -17.32 -4.96 22.99
C PRO A 107 -16.45 -5.70 21.97
N LEU A 108 -17.08 -6.35 20.98
CA LEU A 108 -16.36 -7.04 19.91
C LEU A 108 -15.66 -6.03 18.98
N ALA A 109 -16.35 -4.95 18.60
CA ALA A 109 -15.77 -3.90 17.77
C ALA A 109 -14.53 -3.27 18.45
N ARG A 110 -14.62 -3.01 19.76
CA ARG A 110 -13.50 -2.52 20.58
C ARG A 110 -12.31 -3.49 20.58
N ARG A 111 -12.55 -4.79 20.77
CA ARG A 111 -11.49 -5.81 20.74
C ARG A 111 -10.80 -5.88 19.37
N LEU A 112 -11.56 -5.82 18.28
CA LEU A 112 -11.01 -5.80 16.92
C LEU A 112 -10.16 -4.53 16.65
N LEU A 113 -10.64 -3.36 17.08
CA LEU A 113 -9.90 -2.12 16.98
C LEU A 113 -8.58 -2.16 17.77
N LYS A 114 -8.60 -2.76 18.98
CA LYS A 114 -7.39 -2.97 19.81
C LYS A 114 -6.36 -3.87 19.12
N LEU A 115 -6.80 -4.86 18.34
CA LEU A 115 -5.92 -5.70 17.52
C LEU A 115 -5.37 -4.97 16.27
N GLY A 116 -5.87 -3.78 15.94
CA GLY A 116 -5.48 -3.04 14.74
C GLY A 116 -6.32 -3.34 13.49
N VAL A 117 -7.48 -3.99 13.66
CA VAL A 117 -8.49 -4.16 12.61
C VAL A 117 -9.49 -3.00 12.67
N GLN A 118 -9.71 -2.34 11.54
CA GLN A 118 -10.74 -1.33 11.41
C GLN A 118 -12.11 -2.00 11.29
N VAL A 119 -13.14 -1.41 11.90
CA VAL A 119 -14.49 -2.01 11.92
C VAL A 119 -15.47 -1.10 11.22
N GLN A 120 -16.15 -1.62 10.19
CA GLN A 120 -17.27 -0.94 9.54
C GLN A 120 -18.56 -1.67 9.88
N ALA A 121 -19.43 -1.05 10.68
CA ALA A 121 -20.65 -1.68 11.17
C ALA A 121 -21.68 -0.62 11.59
N SER A 122 -22.93 -1.04 11.78
CA SER A 122 -23.84 -0.36 12.71
C SER A 122 -23.66 -0.99 14.09
N LEU A 123 -23.47 -0.20 15.14
CA LEU A 123 -23.39 -0.75 16.50
C LEU A 123 -24.77 -1.27 16.91
N VAL A 124 -24.79 -2.43 17.56
CA VAL A 124 -25.99 -3.08 18.07
C VAL A 124 -25.79 -3.50 19.51
N ASP A 125 -26.75 -3.13 20.35
CA ASP A 125 -26.80 -3.57 21.73
C ASP A 125 -27.11 -5.08 21.78
N LEU A 126 -26.26 -5.84 22.46
CA LEU A 126 -26.55 -7.23 22.74
C LEU A 126 -27.47 -7.31 23.98
N PRO A 127 -28.55 -8.12 23.94
CA PRO A 127 -29.24 -8.50 25.15
C PRO A 127 -28.22 -9.10 26.13
N VAL A 128 -28.24 -8.67 27.40
CA VAL A 128 -27.30 -9.06 28.50
C VAL A 128 -27.04 -10.58 28.61
N ARG A 129 -27.88 -11.42 28.01
CA ARG A 129 -27.74 -12.88 27.97
C ARG A 129 -26.84 -13.43 26.86
N TYR A 130 -26.33 -12.61 25.94
CA TYR A 130 -25.31 -13.03 24.97
C TYR A 130 -23.92 -12.77 25.56
N THR A 131 -23.51 -13.60 26.51
CA THR A 131 -22.07 -13.81 26.72
C THR A 131 -21.54 -14.42 25.42
N TYR A 132 -20.54 -13.81 24.80
CA TYR A 132 -19.71 -14.55 23.84
C TYR A 132 -19.29 -15.84 24.55
N ASP A 133 -19.36 -16.98 23.86
CA ASP A 133 -19.11 -18.28 24.48
C ASP A 133 -17.87 -18.18 25.37
N LYS A 134 -18.06 -18.49 26.66
CA LYS A 134 -17.08 -18.31 27.75
C LYS A 134 -15.74 -19.01 27.51
N GLU A 135 -15.61 -19.73 26.41
CA GLU A 135 -14.38 -20.36 25.94
C GLU A 135 -13.41 -19.34 25.30
N GLU A 136 -13.87 -18.14 24.88
CA GLU A 136 -12.98 -17.04 24.45
C GLU A 136 -12.60 -16.06 25.59
N GLU A 137 -13.08 -16.30 26.82
CA GLU A 137 -12.88 -15.44 28.00
C GLU A 137 -11.61 -15.80 28.82
N GLU A 138 -10.79 -16.77 28.42
CA GLU A 138 -9.62 -17.19 29.23
C GLU A 138 -8.34 -16.34 29.01
N TYR A 139 -8.46 -15.19 28.34
CA TYR A 139 -7.43 -14.13 28.32
C TYR A 139 -8.01 -12.79 28.78
N VAL A 140 -8.51 -12.75 30.02
CA VAL A 140 -8.73 -11.50 30.75
C VAL A 140 -7.36 -11.00 31.23
N ASP A 141 -6.70 -10.20 30.41
CA ASP A 141 -5.74 -9.22 30.93
C ASP A 141 -6.55 -8.10 31.57
N ASP A 142 -6.61 -8.12 32.90
CA ASP A 142 -7.22 -7.16 33.84
C ASP A 142 -6.63 -5.74 33.70
N ASN A 143 -6.71 -5.15 32.50
CA ASN A 143 -6.52 -3.73 32.29
C ASN A 143 -7.88 -3.05 32.09
N GLU A 144 -8.62 -2.94 33.19
CA GLU A 144 -9.87 -2.19 33.41
C GLU A 144 -9.72 -0.66 33.23
N GLY A 145 -9.05 -0.21 32.17
CA GLY A 145 -8.62 1.20 32.04
C GLY A 145 -9.24 2.02 30.91
N LEU A 146 -10.02 1.43 29.99
CA LEU A 146 -10.38 2.10 28.71
C LEU A 146 -11.85 1.92 28.27
N GLU A 147 -12.76 1.55 29.17
CA GLU A 147 -14.19 1.37 28.84
C GLU A 147 -14.87 2.66 28.31
N ASN A 148 -14.24 3.83 28.49
CA ASN A 148 -14.83 5.14 28.14
C ASN A 148 -14.33 5.76 26.82
N GLN A 149 -13.49 5.10 26.02
CA GLN A 149 -13.06 5.68 24.74
C GLN A 149 -14.15 5.52 23.67
N GLU A 150 -14.47 6.54 22.88
CA GLU A 150 -15.50 6.43 21.82
C GLU A 150 -15.06 5.44 20.70
N VAL A 151 -15.96 4.56 20.26
CA VAL A 151 -15.69 3.61 19.17
C VAL A 151 -15.75 4.35 17.83
N SER A 152 -14.58 4.66 17.27
CA SER A 152 -14.50 5.23 15.92
C SER A 152 -14.66 4.13 14.86
N LEU A 153 -15.87 4.02 14.32
CA LEU A 153 -16.16 3.10 13.21
C LEU A 153 -15.61 3.63 11.89
N TRP A 154 -15.13 2.72 11.06
CA TRP A 154 -14.51 3.02 9.79
C TRP A 154 -15.53 3.57 8.78
N ASN A 155 -15.26 4.76 8.25
CA ASN A 155 -15.92 5.34 7.08
C ASN A 155 -14.96 5.25 5.87
N TRP A 156 -15.47 4.97 4.67
CA TRP A 156 -14.65 4.92 3.45
C TRP A 156 -14.00 6.25 3.11
N GLU A 157 -14.61 7.36 3.51
CA GLU A 157 -14.04 8.70 3.36
C GLU A 157 -12.81 8.90 4.27
N SER A 158 -12.77 8.20 5.41
CA SER A 158 -11.66 8.27 6.37
C SER A 158 -10.37 7.65 5.85
N TYR A 159 -10.37 6.93 4.72
CA TYR A 159 -9.12 6.39 4.17
C TYR A 159 -8.13 7.49 3.80
N VAL A 160 -8.60 8.63 3.28
CA VAL A 160 -7.74 9.77 2.94
C VAL A 160 -7.16 10.40 4.20
N GLU A 161 -7.97 10.54 5.24
CA GLU A 161 -7.53 11.04 6.55
C GLU A 161 -6.52 10.09 7.19
N PHE A 162 -6.76 8.78 7.10
CA PHE A 162 -5.90 7.72 7.60
C PHE A 162 -4.56 7.64 6.84
N GLU A 163 -4.56 7.76 5.52
CA GLU A 163 -3.31 7.90 4.76
C GLU A 163 -2.53 9.14 5.21
N SER A 164 -3.22 10.26 5.40
CA SER A 164 -2.60 11.51 5.83
C SER A 164 -2.04 11.45 7.27
N SER A 165 -2.71 10.73 8.19
CA SER A 165 -2.26 10.59 9.57
C SER A 165 -1.06 9.67 9.69
N ILE A 166 -1.05 8.55 8.94
CA ILE A 166 0.12 7.66 8.84
C ILE A 166 1.33 8.41 8.26
N GLU A 167 1.10 9.32 7.30
CA GLU A 167 2.18 10.14 6.74
C GLU A 167 2.70 11.22 7.70
N LYS A 168 1.91 11.65 8.69
CA LYS A 168 2.33 12.63 9.71
C LYS A 168 3.16 12.01 10.83
N GLU A 169 2.93 10.76 11.21
CA GLU A 169 3.60 10.14 12.38
C GLU A 169 4.91 9.39 12.07
N LYS A 170 5.25 9.13 10.81
CA LYS A 170 6.44 8.34 10.46
C LYS A 170 7.52 9.21 9.83
N SER A 171 8.62 9.41 10.56
CA SER A 171 9.85 10.12 10.19
C SER A 171 10.24 9.97 8.71
N LEU A 172 9.78 10.86 7.83
CA LEU A 172 9.74 10.61 6.39
C LEU A 172 11.15 10.48 5.77
N THR A 173 11.65 9.25 5.64
CA THR A 173 12.88 8.89 4.91
C THR A 173 12.52 8.45 3.49
N ILE A 174 12.96 9.18 2.48
CA ILE A 174 12.71 8.85 1.07
C ILE A 174 13.94 8.16 0.48
N ASN A 175 13.75 6.95 -0.05
CA ASN A 175 14.76 6.27 -0.85
C ASN A 175 14.71 6.78 -2.30
N LEU A 176 15.79 7.40 -2.75
CA LEU A 176 15.93 7.88 -4.12
C LEU A 176 16.51 6.78 -5.00
N ASP A 177 15.83 6.49 -6.11
CA ASP A 177 16.39 5.66 -7.17
C ASP A 177 17.19 6.51 -8.17
N LEU A 178 17.93 5.83 -9.06
CA LEU A 178 18.74 6.45 -10.10
C LEU A 178 17.94 7.45 -10.95
N SER A 179 16.73 7.05 -11.38
CA SER A 179 15.87 7.89 -12.22
C SER A 179 15.43 9.15 -11.49
N THR A 180 15.09 9.04 -10.21
CA THR A 180 14.70 10.18 -9.38
C THR A 180 15.87 11.14 -9.18
N MET A 181 17.07 10.64 -8.89
CA MET A 181 18.26 11.48 -8.78
C MET A 181 18.56 12.21 -10.11
N MET A 182 18.41 11.52 -11.25
CA MET A 182 18.56 12.14 -12.56
C MET A 182 17.54 13.26 -12.80
N THR A 183 16.28 13.09 -12.38
CA THR A 183 15.27 14.15 -12.45
C THR A 183 15.66 15.38 -11.61
N TYR A 184 16.23 15.18 -10.42
CA TYR A 184 16.66 16.28 -9.54
C TYR A 184 17.81 17.13 -10.12
N VAL A 185 18.54 16.61 -11.11
CA VAL A 185 19.69 17.31 -11.70
C VAL A 185 19.52 17.65 -13.17
N SER A 186 18.58 17.02 -13.85
CA SER A 186 18.33 17.18 -15.29
C SER A 186 18.04 18.63 -15.65
N ASP A 187 18.75 19.14 -16.66
CA ASP A 187 18.51 20.50 -17.14
C ASP A 187 17.09 20.72 -17.64
N MET A 188 16.45 19.67 -18.17
CA MET A 188 15.05 19.70 -18.61
C MET A 188 14.12 20.26 -17.52
N CYS A 189 14.32 19.86 -16.27
CA CYS A 189 13.51 20.29 -15.13
C CYS A 189 13.86 21.71 -14.64
N PHE A 190 15.07 22.22 -14.93
CA PHE A 190 15.58 23.50 -14.42
C PHE A 190 15.68 24.59 -15.51
N GLY A 191 14.82 24.51 -16.53
CA GLY A 191 14.69 25.54 -17.58
C GLY A 191 15.13 25.09 -18.96
N GLY A 192 15.81 23.95 -19.09
CA GLY A 192 16.13 23.31 -20.37
C GLY A 192 14.89 22.99 -21.20
N SER A 193 13.74 22.75 -20.54
CA SER A 193 12.45 22.60 -21.20
C SER A 193 12.00 23.83 -22.01
N ASN A 194 12.67 24.99 -21.94
CA ASN A 194 12.35 26.17 -22.75
C ASN A 194 13.18 26.25 -24.05
N TYR A 195 14.18 25.38 -24.20
CA TYR A 195 14.97 25.29 -25.41
C TYR A 195 14.24 24.49 -26.51
N VAL A 196 14.53 24.82 -27.77
CA VAL A 196 14.09 24.06 -28.94
C VAL A 196 15.28 23.25 -29.42
N TYR A 197 15.19 21.94 -29.26
CA TYR A 197 16.21 20.97 -29.62
C TYR A 197 16.10 20.58 -31.10
N ASP A 198 17.18 20.09 -31.69
CA ASP A 198 17.14 19.58 -33.07
C ASP A 198 16.35 18.26 -33.14
N GLU A 199 16.40 17.44 -32.09
CA GLU A 199 15.71 16.16 -32.01
C GLU A 199 14.22 16.30 -31.64
N PRO A 200 13.29 15.79 -32.47
CA PRO A 200 11.85 15.88 -32.20
C PRO A 200 11.41 15.23 -30.88
N LEU A 201 12.07 14.13 -30.49
CA LEU A 201 11.74 13.42 -29.24
C LEU A 201 12.06 14.25 -28.00
N ILE A 202 13.11 15.07 -28.04
CA ILE A 202 13.53 15.90 -26.92
C ILE A 202 12.59 17.10 -26.81
N ASN A 203 12.22 17.70 -27.95
CA ASN A 203 11.17 18.74 -27.98
C ASN A 203 9.85 18.25 -27.38
N MET A 204 9.45 17.01 -27.68
CA MET A 204 8.24 16.43 -27.10
C MET A 204 8.34 16.25 -25.57
N GLN A 205 9.52 15.89 -25.06
CA GLN A 205 9.78 15.84 -23.61
C GLN A 205 9.77 17.23 -22.96
N ALA A 206 10.37 18.22 -23.61
CA ALA A 206 10.36 19.61 -23.17
C ALA A 206 8.92 20.16 -23.10
N GLU A 207 8.07 19.85 -24.09
CA GLU A 207 6.64 20.17 -24.04
C GLU A 207 5.92 19.53 -22.87
N TRP A 208 6.25 18.28 -22.54
CA TRP A 208 5.64 17.58 -21.42
C TRP A 208 6.05 18.18 -20.08
N GLU A 209 7.33 18.51 -19.90
CA GLU A 209 7.83 19.18 -18.68
C GLU A 209 7.23 20.59 -18.53
N ARG A 210 7.01 21.33 -19.64
CA ARG A 210 6.30 22.62 -19.61
C ARG A 210 4.84 22.50 -19.19
N LYS A 211 4.14 21.45 -19.63
CA LYS A 211 2.73 21.19 -19.30
C LYS A 211 2.55 20.64 -17.88
N ASN A 212 3.44 19.72 -17.47
CA ASN A 212 3.37 18.99 -16.22
C ASN A 212 4.78 18.85 -15.63
N SER A 213 5.32 19.91 -15.03
CA SER A 213 6.68 19.87 -14.50
C SER A 213 6.80 18.86 -13.36
N VAL A 214 7.79 17.97 -13.48
CA VAL A 214 8.06 16.97 -12.44
C VAL A 214 8.54 17.63 -11.15
N LEU A 215 9.11 18.84 -11.19
CA LEU A 215 9.51 19.57 -9.98
C LEU A 215 8.34 19.81 -9.02
N PHE A 216 7.09 19.89 -9.49
CA PHE A 216 5.93 20.07 -8.61
C PHE A 216 5.60 18.84 -7.76
N VAL A 217 5.99 17.64 -8.19
CA VAL A 217 5.74 16.41 -7.45
C VAL A 217 6.94 15.97 -6.59
N LEU A 218 8.11 16.60 -6.75
CA LEU A 218 9.29 16.27 -5.96
C LEU A 218 9.15 16.79 -4.51
N PRO A 219 9.24 15.92 -3.49
CA PRO A 219 9.01 16.28 -2.08
C PRO A 219 9.93 17.35 -1.48
N HIS A 220 10.91 17.87 -2.22
CA HIS A 220 11.84 18.89 -1.73
C HIS A 220 11.97 20.09 -2.65
N HIS A 221 11.13 20.20 -3.69
CA HIS A 221 11.02 21.46 -4.39
C HIS A 221 10.30 22.46 -3.48
N LYS A 222 10.82 23.70 -3.41
CA LYS A 222 10.52 24.74 -2.40
C LYS A 222 9.04 25.10 -2.18
N ARG A 223 8.11 24.49 -2.90
CA ARG A 223 6.67 24.78 -2.87
C ARG A 223 5.80 23.70 -2.24
N CYS A 224 6.27 22.47 -1.99
CA CYS A 224 5.33 21.35 -1.76
C CYS A 224 5.47 20.52 -0.47
N VAL A 225 6.45 20.76 0.42
CA VAL A 225 6.54 19.96 1.66
C VAL A 225 6.92 20.80 2.87
N SER A 226 6.12 20.69 3.93
CA SER A 226 6.16 21.45 5.18
C SER A 226 7.28 21.06 6.15
N ALA A 227 8.13 20.08 5.82
CA ALA A 227 9.27 19.69 6.64
C ALA A 227 10.39 19.02 5.81
N PRO A 228 11.68 19.19 6.18
CA PRO A 228 12.77 18.50 5.53
C PRO A 228 12.65 16.98 5.75
N ARG A 229 12.45 16.22 4.67
CA ARG A 229 12.47 14.75 4.69
C ARG A 229 13.92 14.24 4.56
N LYS A 230 14.26 13.16 5.28
CA LYS A 230 15.58 12.50 5.17
C LYS A 230 15.66 11.81 3.81
N LEU A 231 16.75 12.00 3.07
CA LEU A 231 16.98 11.35 1.78
C LEU A 231 17.98 10.22 1.95
N ILE A 232 17.68 9.02 1.46
CA ILE A 232 18.61 7.89 1.43
C ILE A 232 18.77 7.39 -0.01
N CYS A 233 19.91 6.78 -0.31
CA CYS A 233 20.15 6.11 -1.58
C CYS A 233 21.15 4.96 -1.38
N CYS A 234 21.04 3.88 -2.15
CA CYS A 234 21.98 2.78 -2.05
C CYS A 234 23.26 3.06 -2.84
N GLN A 235 24.39 2.47 -2.42
CA GLN A 235 25.69 2.69 -3.03
C GLN A 235 25.68 2.42 -4.55
N THR A 236 25.11 1.29 -4.98
CA THR A 236 25.00 0.95 -6.42
C THR A 236 24.26 2.03 -7.23
N ALA A 237 23.23 2.64 -6.66
CA ALA A 237 22.47 3.69 -7.33
C ALA A 237 23.28 5.00 -7.42
N VAL A 238 24.00 5.36 -6.35
CA VAL A 238 24.91 6.51 -6.34
C VAL A 238 26.05 6.34 -7.35
N ASP A 239 26.65 5.15 -7.42
CA ASP A 239 27.73 4.85 -8.37
C ASP A 239 27.24 4.94 -9.82
N SER A 240 26.06 4.37 -10.09
CA SER A 240 25.43 4.45 -11.41
C SER A 240 25.09 5.90 -11.79
N PHE A 241 24.62 6.69 -10.83
CA PHE A 241 24.30 8.11 -11.01
C PHE A 241 25.55 8.93 -11.33
N MET A 242 26.62 8.75 -10.54
CA MET A 242 27.89 9.43 -10.77
C MET A 242 28.54 9.04 -12.09
N LYS A 243 28.41 7.77 -12.50
CA LYS A 243 28.90 7.31 -13.80
C LYS A 243 28.17 8.03 -14.94
N ILE A 244 26.84 8.09 -14.90
CA ILE A 244 26.04 8.80 -15.91
C ILE A 244 26.40 10.28 -15.93
N LEU A 245 26.49 10.94 -14.78
CA LEU A 245 26.87 12.35 -14.71
C LEU A 245 28.26 12.64 -15.26
N LYS A 246 29.22 11.72 -15.07
CA LYS A 246 30.55 11.85 -15.66
C LYS A 246 30.52 11.71 -17.18
N ASP A 247 29.71 10.79 -17.68
CA ASP A 247 29.67 10.45 -19.11
C ASP A 247 28.88 11.48 -19.94
N VAL A 248 27.83 12.09 -19.38
CA VAL A 248 26.92 12.98 -20.14
C VAL A 248 26.51 14.27 -19.43
N GLY A 249 26.83 14.44 -18.14
CA GLY A 249 26.36 15.57 -17.34
C GLY A 249 27.10 16.89 -17.61
N GLY A 250 26.37 17.94 -17.95
CA GLY A 250 26.89 19.30 -18.11
C GLY A 250 27.31 19.95 -16.76
N PRO A 251 27.97 21.13 -16.80
CA PRO A 251 28.48 21.80 -15.59
C PRO A 251 27.39 22.13 -14.57
N GLU A 252 26.21 22.55 -15.03
CA GLU A 252 25.06 22.85 -14.17
C GLU A 252 24.47 21.58 -13.54
N GLU A 253 24.40 20.49 -14.30
CA GLU A 253 23.90 19.20 -13.80
C GLU A 253 24.86 18.63 -12.74
N GLN A 254 26.17 18.76 -12.95
CA GLN A 254 27.19 18.39 -11.96
C GLN A 254 27.10 19.25 -10.68
N LEU A 255 26.82 20.55 -10.80
CA LEU A 255 26.62 21.44 -9.66
C LEU A 255 25.36 21.03 -8.86
N ARG A 256 24.24 20.77 -9.54
CA ARG A 256 23.01 20.28 -8.91
C ARG A 256 23.22 18.92 -8.26
N ALA A 257 23.99 18.03 -8.88
CA ALA A 257 24.32 16.72 -8.32
C ALA A 257 25.13 16.83 -7.02
N LYS A 258 26.11 17.73 -6.94
CA LYS A 258 26.86 17.97 -5.70
C LYS A 258 25.96 18.45 -4.56
N ASN A 259 25.00 19.34 -4.87
CA ASN A 259 24.02 19.81 -3.89
C ASN A 259 23.05 18.71 -3.45
N LEU A 260 22.62 17.85 -4.38
CA LEU A 260 21.75 16.74 -4.08
C LEU A 260 22.46 15.70 -3.19
N LEU A 261 23.67 15.29 -3.56
CA LEU A 261 24.43 14.27 -2.83
C LEU A 261 24.83 14.72 -1.42
N SER A 262 25.05 16.01 -1.17
CA SER A 262 25.30 16.51 0.19
C SER A 262 24.12 16.37 1.15
N ARG A 263 22.92 16.06 0.61
CA ARG A 263 21.68 15.88 1.36
C ARG A 263 21.24 14.43 1.46
N ILE A 264 21.90 13.52 0.73
CA ILE A 264 21.57 12.10 0.69
C ILE A 264 22.47 11.34 1.65
N GLU A 265 21.88 10.53 2.52
CA GLU A 265 22.60 9.51 3.27
C GLU A 265 22.75 8.25 2.40
N VAL A 266 23.99 7.93 2.05
CA VAL A 266 24.30 6.74 1.27
C VAL A 266 24.32 5.52 2.18
N VAL A 267 23.57 4.49 1.81
CA VAL A 267 23.43 3.26 2.59
C VAL A 267 23.96 2.07 1.80
N GLU A 268 24.50 1.09 2.51
CA GLU A 268 25.02 -0.13 1.92
C GLU A 268 23.95 -0.94 1.18
N ASP A 269 24.39 -1.59 0.11
CA ASP A 269 23.57 -2.47 -0.69
C ASP A 269 23.29 -3.79 0.06
N CYS A 270 22.07 -3.94 0.58
CA CYS A 270 21.65 -5.15 1.28
C CYS A 270 20.75 -6.04 0.41
N VAL A 271 21.01 -7.36 0.43
CA VAL A 271 20.20 -8.37 -0.27
C VAL A 271 19.33 -9.11 0.74
N SER A 272 18.01 -9.09 0.54
CA SER A 272 17.11 -9.83 1.43
C SER A 272 17.19 -11.33 1.25
N GLU A 273 16.97 -12.12 2.31
CA GLU A 273 16.89 -13.58 2.22
C GLU A 273 15.86 -14.06 1.18
N ARG A 274 14.71 -13.37 1.08
CA ARG A 274 13.72 -13.65 0.03
C ARG A 274 14.28 -13.42 -1.38
N ALA A 275 15.06 -12.35 -1.56
CA ALA A 275 15.68 -12.02 -2.84
C ALA A 275 16.81 -13.00 -3.18
N LYS A 276 17.60 -13.46 -2.20
CA LYS A 276 18.61 -14.52 -2.37
C LYS A 276 18.00 -15.83 -2.88
N LYS A 277 16.76 -16.14 -2.46
CA LYS A 277 16.02 -17.33 -2.90
C LYS A 277 15.43 -17.22 -4.31
N LEU A 278 15.49 -16.04 -4.97
CA LEU A 278 14.94 -15.89 -6.32
C LEU A 278 15.85 -16.56 -7.35
N THR A 279 15.27 -17.48 -8.12
CA THR A 279 15.96 -18.08 -9.26
C THR A 279 16.24 -17.02 -10.32
N LEU A 280 17.51 -16.89 -10.69
CA LEU A 280 17.94 -16.06 -11.80
C LEU A 280 17.19 -16.48 -13.07
N SER A 281 16.67 -15.50 -13.80
CA SER A 281 15.97 -15.72 -15.06
C SER A 281 16.26 -14.56 -16.00
N SER A 282 15.84 -14.66 -17.27
CA SER A 282 15.92 -13.53 -18.21
C SER A 282 15.28 -12.24 -17.67
N LYS A 283 14.30 -12.36 -16.76
CA LYS A 283 13.63 -11.25 -16.07
C LYS A 283 14.32 -10.83 -14.76
N ILE A 284 15.09 -11.71 -14.12
CA ILE A 284 15.78 -11.49 -12.84
C ILE A 284 17.29 -11.59 -13.06
N LYS A 285 17.92 -10.45 -13.35
CA LYS A 285 19.37 -10.36 -13.48
C LYS A 285 20.02 -10.27 -12.09
N PRO A 286 21.28 -10.71 -11.91
CA PRO A 286 21.97 -10.62 -10.61
C PRO A 286 21.95 -9.21 -10.02
N ARG A 287 22.15 -8.19 -10.87
CA ARG A 287 22.07 -6.76 -10.50
C ARG A 287 20.71 -6.31 -9.96
N THR A 288 19.64 -7.05 -10.24
CA THR A 288 18.27 -6.71 -9.85
C THR A 288 17.91 -7.30 -8.48
N ILE A 289 18.67 -8.28 -7.99
CA ILE A 289 18.42 -8.96 -6.72
C ILE A 289 18.87 -8.08 -5.51
N VAL A 290 19.77 -7.14 -5.76
CA VAL A 290 20.35 -6.25 -4.75
C VAL A 290 19.40 -5.08 -4.50
N MET A 291 18.46 -5.21 -3.55
CA MET A 291 17.68 -4.12 -2.94
C MET A 291 16.85 -4.64 -1.76
N ARG A 292 17.30 -4.43 -0.51
CA ARG A 292 16.44 -4.32 0.69
C ARG A 292 17.21 -3.72 1.87
N TYR A 293 16.79 -2.54 2.31
CA TYR A 293 17.19 -1.97 3.59
C TYR A 293 16.70 -2.86 4.75
N SER A 294 17.64 -3.46 5.47
CA SER A 294 17.40 -4.13 6.75
C SER A 294 17.89 -3.22 7.87
N PHE A 295 17.12 -2.19 8.22
CA PHE A 295 17.18 -1.41 9.48
C PHE A 295 16.34 -0.14 9.26
N LEU A 296 15.01 -0.25 9.16
CA LEU A 296 14.01 0.83 9.39
C LEU A 296 12.60 0.27 9.09
N PRO A 297 11.58 0.50 9.94
CA PRO A 297 10.23 0.00 9.70
C PRO A 297 9.59 0.78 8.54
N ALA A 298 9.29 0.06 7.44
CA ALA A 298 8.34 0.44 6.39
C ALA A 298 8.33 1.94 5.97
N GLN A 299 9.26 2.36 5.10
CA GLN A 299 9.26 3.72 4.58
C GLN A 299 9.41 3.85 3.04
N ILE A 300 8.31 4.34 2.45
CA ILE A 300 8.15 5.46 1.51
C ILE A 300 8.47 5.27 0.01
N ASN A 301 7.36 5.26 -0.74
CA ASN A 301 7.09 5.83 -2.07
C ASN A 301 8.27 5.98 -3.04
N SER A 302 8.51 4.96 -3.87
CA SER A 302 8.94 5.19 -5.25
C SER A 302 7.67 5.41 -6.08
N THR A 303 7.39 6.67 -6.42
CA THR A 303 6.58 6.97 -7.60
C THR A 303 7.38 6.50 -8.80
N LYS A 304 6.95 5.40 -9.43
CA LYS A 304 7.39 5.02 -10.77
C LYS A 304 6.88 6.07 -11.76
N THR A 305 7.53 7.22 -11.82
CA THR A 305 7.44 8.10 -12.98
C THR A 305 8.46 7.57 -13.97
N GLN A 306 7.99 6.99 -15.08
CA GLN A 306 8.86 6.70 -16.22
C GLN A 306 9.32 8.03 -16.83
N VAL A 307 10.38 8.62 -16.28
CA VAL A 307 11.04 9.76 -16.92
C VAL A 307 12.06 9.17 -17.91
N ARG A 308 11.77 9.26 -19.20
CA ARG A 308 12.79 9.10 -20.25
C ARG A 308 13.67 10.34 -20.20
N ILE A 309 14.84 10.23 -19.57
CA ILE A 309 15.79 11.34 -19.49
C ILE A 309 16.79 11.16 -20.64
N LEU A 310 16.69 12.03 -21.64
CA LEU A 310 17.74 12.26 -22.64
C LEU A 310 18.57 13.44 -22.13
N ILE A 311 19.84 13.18 -21.85
CA ILE A 311 20.80 14.20 -21.41
C ILE A 311 21.50 14.67 -22.68
N THR A 312 21.33 15.95 -23.02
CA THR A 312 21.99 16.59 -24.16
C THR A 312 23.25 17.28 -23.67
N SER A 313 24.43 16.80 -24.08
CA SER A 313 25.66 17.58 -23.92
C SER A 313 25.62 18.76 -24.88
N ARG A 314 25.87 19.97 -24.37
CA ARG A 314 26.39 21.06 -25.20
C ARG A 314 27.83 20.79 -25.58
#